data_AF-Q7NKN5-F1
#
_entry.id   AF-Q7NKN5-F1
#
_cell.length_a   1.000
_cell.length_b   1.000
_cell.length_c   1.000
_cell.angle_alpha   90.00
_cell.angle_beta   90.00
_cell.angle_gamma   90.00
#
_symmetry.space_group_name_H-M   'P 1'
#
loop_
_entity.id
_entity.type
_entity.pdbx_description
1 polymer ?
#
loop_
_entity_poly.entity_id
_entity_poly.type
_entity_poly.pdbx_seq_one_letter_code
_entity_poly.pdbx_strand_id
1 'polypeptide(L)'
;MQPWFRVSLDRLEDLPDAPGVYRFVDCDGRLLYIGKSVHLRTRVRSYLRRDGGHSRQTERLKFEAQAVEVLCTGSELAALLLEGRLIREYLPPFNQAQKRYRQYPFLRLSVQEDYPRLHLTRVLAGDGAEYYGPYSQARFVSWMADLLSASLGLRTCRDFSAIYHGCLLDQLGKCLGPCRTGALVAQYRERVERLRALLRGEDTGSGIIVDFERQMLNAAQREDFEQAARWRDRRQALANFVTHQGHLRERVSLDAVAVYPGAPRSPTSVQLFWIRQGKLTLQQSFAGDLPQERLRAELAHTLAGHYSEGLPPAPLFALPQQDLDEVQMVSGWLYRHRTDDTLLWLAGIEPERAAELLLTLIDQAHRRSS
;
A
#
# COMPACT_ATOMS: atom_id res chain seq x y z
N MET A 1 26.47 12.39 -1.26
CA MET A 1 25.88 11.36 -0.38
C MET A 1 26.47 11.53 1.01
N GLN A 2 25.64 11.51 2.04
CA GLN A 2 26.14 11.47 3.42
C GLN A 2 26.96 10.19 3.65
N PRO A 3 28.13 10.26 4.30
CA PRO A 3 28.98 9.09 4.50
C PRO A 3 28.38 8.17 5.56
N TRP A 4 28.47 6.86 5.34
CA TRP A 4 28.10 5.84 6.31
C TRP A 4 29.00 5.91 7.53
N PHE A 5 28.42 5.88 8.72
CA PHE A 5 29.16 5.77 9.97
C PHE A 5 29.35 4.29 10.31
N ARG A 6 30.59 3.80 10.26
CA ARG A 6 30.92 2.39 10.52
C ARG A 6 31.28 2.18 11.99
N VAL A 7 30.70 1.14 12.59
CA VAL A 7 30.92 0.73 13.98
C VAL A 7 31.19 -0.77 14.01
N SER A 8 32.21 -1.19 14.75
CA SER A 8 32.45 -2.61 15.02
C SER A 8 31.34 -3.16 15.92
N LEU A 9 30.97 -4.43 15.75
CA LEU A 9 29.93 -5.04 16.60
C LEU A 9 30.29 -5.07 18.09
N ASP A 10 31.57 -4.92 18.43
CA ASP A 10 32.05 -4.85 19.81
C ASP A 10 31.93 -3.45 20.44
N ARG A 11 31.57 -2.42 19.66
CA ARG A 11 31.55 -1.00 20.10
C ARG A 11 30.21 -0.31 19.84
N LEU A 12 29.10 -1.00 20.10
CA LEU A 12 27.76 -0.48 19.79
C LEU A 12 27.31 0.71 20.65
N GLU A 13 28.01 1.07 21.74
CA GLU A 13 27.75 2.34 22.44
C GLU A 13 27.94 3.57 21.56
N ASP A 14 28.81 3.49 20.55
CA ASP A 14 29.12 4.61 19.65
C ASP A 14 28.01 4.88 18.63
N LEU A 15 26.95 4.04 18.58
CA LEU A 15 25.84 4.22 17.65
C LEU A 15 24.92 5.38 18.07
N PRO A 16 24.51 6.22 17.11
CA PRO A 16 23.53 7.27 17.36
C PRO A 16 22.16 6.67 17.69
N ASP A 17 21.44 7.33 18.60
CA ASP A 17 20.05 7.01 18.92
C ASP A 17 19.13 7.95 18.14
N ALA A 18 19.07 7.71 16.83
CA ALA A 18 18.31 8.52 15.88
C ALA A 18 17.61 7.61 14.86
N PRO A 19 16.60 8.12 14.14
CA PRO A 19 16.02 7.40 13.02
C PRO A 19 17.06 7.27 11.90
N GLY A 20 17.00 6.17 11.16
CA GLY A 20 17.88 5.96 10.02
C GLY A 20 17.91 4.54 9.50
N VAL A 21 18.87 4.29 8.63
CA VAL A 21 19.12 2.99 7.99
C VAL A 21 20.43 2.42 8.50
N TYR A 22 20.46 1.13 8.82
CA TYR A 22 21.67 0.38 9.14
C TYR A 22 21.89 -0.72 8.10
N ARG A 23 23.16 -1.06 7.89
CA ARG A 23 23.56 -2.20 7.08
C ARG A 23 24.61 -3.04 7.78
N PHE A 24 24.44 -4.36 7.74
CA PHE A 24 25.44 -5.31 8.22
C PHE A 24 26.38 -5.68 7.10
N VAL A 25 27.67 -5.74 7.40
CA VAL A 25 28.73 -6.11 6.47
C VAL A 25 29.62 -7.22 7.05
N ASP A 26 30.16 -8.07 6.18
CA ASP A 26 31.12 -9.12 6.57
C ASP A 26 32.55 -8.58 6.75
N CYS A 27 33.52 -9.48 6.96
CA CYS A 27 34.93 -9.16 7.12
C CYS A 27 35.54 -8.48 5.89
N ASP A 28 35.05 -8.81 4.69
CA ASP A 28 35.50 -8.27 3.41
C ASP A 28 34.78 -6.95 3.07
N GLY A 29 33.87 -6.50 3.95
CA GLY A 29 33.04 -5.32 3.74
C GLY A 29 31.87 -5.54 2.80
N ARG A 30 31.52 -6.79 2.47
CA ARG A 30 30.37 -7.09 1.61
C ARG A 30 29.08 -6.87 2.37
N LEU A 31 28.12 -6.26 1.70
CA LEU A 31 26.81 -5.95 2.24
C LEU A 31 25.96 -7.23 2.39
N LEU A 32 25.57 -7.53 3.64
CA LEU A 32 24.79 -8.72 3.98
C LEU A 32 23.29 -8.40 4.13
N TYR A 33 22.97 -7.31 4.82
CA TYR A 33 21.60 -6.95 5.19
C TYR A 33 21.45 -5.43 5.34
N ILE A 34 20.26 -4.92 4.99
CA ILE A 34 19.85 -3.52 5.24
C ILE A 34 18.55 -3.53 6.05
N GLY A 35 18.43 -2.64 7.03
CA GLY A 35 17.16 -2.37 7.68
C GLY A 35 17.04 -0.93 8.17
N LYS A 36 15.81 -0.50 8.48
CA LYS A 36 15.51 0.80 9.10
C LYS A 36 15.25 0.70 10.60
N SER A 37 15.36 1.82 11.31
CA SER A 37 14.87 1.96 12.69
C SER A 37 14.52 3.42 13.01
N VAL A 38 13.62 3.62 13.97
CA VAL A 38 13.44 4.90 14.68
C VAL A 38 14.56 5.12 15.70
N HIS A 39 15.07 4.03 16.27
CA HIS A 39 16.15 4.01 17.26
C HIS A 39 17.25 3.06 16.78
N LEU A 40 18.23 3.59 16.04
CA LEU A 40 19.32 2.80 15.45
C LEU A 40 20.09 1.98 16.51
N ARG A 41 20.57 2.64 17.56
CA ARG A 41 21.31 1.99 18.65
C ARG A 41 20.56 0.81 19.28
N THR A 42 19.30 1.02 19.67
CA THR A 42 18.47 -0.02 20.29
C THR A 42 18.19 -1.19 19.34
N ARG A 43 17.89 -0.89 18.07
CA ARG A 43 17.57 -1.91 17.08
C ARG A 43 18.78 -2.76 16.72
N VAL A 44 19.95 -2.16 16.51
CA VAL A 44 21.18 -2.92 16.23
C VAL A 44 21.55 -3.81 17.43
N ARG A 45 21.47 -3.28 18.66
CA ARG A 45 21.71 -4.06 19.88
C ARG A 45 20.77 -5.27 20.02
N SER A 46 19.53 -5.19 19.55
CA SER A 46 18.60 -6.34 19.59
C SER A 46 19.07 -7.54 18.77
N TYR A 47 19.88 -7.34 17.72
CA TYR A 47 20.46 -8.45 16.97
C TYR A 47 21.54 -9.17 17.77
N LEU A 48 22.23 -8.52 18.71
CA LEU A 48 23.28 -9.19 19.49
C LEU A 48 22.78 -9.90 20.75
N ARG A 49 21.50 -9.70 21.12
CA ARG A 49 20.91 -10.42 22.25
C ARG A 49 20.80 -11.92 21.97
N ARG A 50 21.26 -12.73 22.92
CA ARG A 50 21.26 -14.21 22.88
C ARG A 50 19.91 -14.78 23.35
N ASP A 51 18.83 -14.21 22.86
CA ASP A 51 17.49 -14.61 23.25
C ASP A 51 17.06 -15.66 22.22
N GLY A 52 16.84 -16.92 22.64
CA GLY A 52 16.65 -18.10 21.79
C GLY A 52 15.39 -18.14 20.90
N GLY A 53 14.93 -17.00 20.41
CA GLY A 53 13.76 -16.84 19.52
C GLY A 53 14.09 -16.26 18.14
N HIS A 54 15.36 -16.19 17.75
CA HIS A 54 15.75 -15.70 16.42
C HIS A 54 15.55 -16.78 15.35
N SER A 55 15.18 -16.36 14.13
CA SER A 55 15.13 -17.29 13.00
C SER A 55 16.53 -17.80 12.65
N ARG A 56 16.65 -19.00 12.08
CA ARG A 56 17.94 -19.54 11.58
C ARG A 56 18.67 -18.57 10.64
N GLN A 57 17.92 -17.81 9.85
CA GLN A 57 18.51 -16.82 8.94
C GLN A 57 19.11 -15.63 9.70
N THR A 58 18.44 -15.18 10.75
CA THR A 58 18.92 -14.11 11.63
C THR A 58 20.18 -14.56 12.38
N GLU A 59 20.22 -15.80 12.87
CA GLU A 59 21.43 -16.35 13.50
C GLU A 59 22.62 -16.41 12.54
N ARG A 60 22.38 -16.84 11.30
CA ARG A 60 23.41 -16.86 10.26
C ARG A 60 23.92 -15.46 9.91
N LEU A 61 23.04 -14.47 9.81
CA LEU A 61 23.44 -13.07 9.63
C LEU A 61 24.35 -12.60 10.76
N LYS A 62 24.00 -12.90 12.02
CA LYS A 62 24.82 -12.53 13.19
C LYS A 62 26.20 -13.18 13.16
N PHE A 63 26.28 -14.41 12.66
CA PHE A 63 27.54 -15.14 12.55
C PHE A 63 28.45 -14.55 11.45
N GLU A 64 27.88 -14.16 10.31
CA GLU A 64 28.64 -13.61 9.18
C GLU A 64 28.98 -12.11 9.32
N ALA A 65 28.13 -11.33 10.01
CA ALA A 65 28.34 -9.90 10.19
C ALA A 65 29.53 -9.59 11.12
N GLN A 66 30.36 -8.63 10.70
CA GLN A 66 31.54 -8.17 11.45
C GLN A 66 31.46 -6.70 11.83
N ALA A 67 30.75 -5.90 11.04
CA ALA A 67 30.51 -4.49 11.34
C ALA A 67 29.09 -4.08 10.96
N VAL A 68 28.68 -2.95 11.54
CA VAL A 68 27.45 -2.26 11.19
C VAL A 68 27.79 -0.88 10.67
N GLU A 69 27.15 -0.48 9.59
CA GLU A 69 27.26 0.85 9.02
C GLU A 69 25.90 1.53 9.10
N VAL A 70 25.86 2.77 9.58
CA VAL A 70 24.60 3.50 9.78
C VAL A 70 24.57 4.82 9.05
N LEU A 71 23.38 5.19 8.63
CA LEU A 71 23.06 6.46 7.99
C LEU A 71 21.83 7.04 8.68
N CYS A 72 22.03 8.13 9.44
CA CYS A 72 20.95 8.81 10.15
C CYS A 72 20.08 9.60 9.18
N THR A 73 18.78 9.61 9.44
CA THR A 73 17.80 10.42 8.73
C THR A 73 17.10 11.35 9.71
N GLY A 74 16.31 12.31 9.21
CA GLY A 74 15.56 13.22 10.07
C GLY A 74 14.25 12.65 10.61
N SER A 75 13.73 11.57 10.01
CA SER A 75 12.46 10.97 10.41
C SER A 75 12.37 9.48 10.07
N GLU A 76 11.35 8.81 10.62
CA GLU A 76 11.03 7.42 10.26
C GLU A 76 10.65 7.30 8.77
N LEU A 77 9.88 8.27 8.24
CA LEU A 77 9.46 8.27 6.84
C LEU A 77 10.69 8.33 5.91
N ALA A 78 11.65 9.20 6.22
CA ALA A 78 12.91 9.29 5.50
C ALA A 78 13.69 7.95 5.54
N ALA A 79 13.79 7.32 6.72
CA ALA A 79 14.43 6.02 6.88
C ALA A 79 13.73 4.91 6.09
N LEU A 80 12.39 4.91 6.07
CA LEU A 80 11.55 3.95 5.34
C LEU A 80 11.77 4.04 3.83
N LEU A 81 11.74 5.25 3.28
CA LEU A 81 11.96 5.49 1.85
C LEU A 81 13.40 5.11 1.44
N LEU A 82 14.38 5.49 2.27
CA LEU A 82 15.79 5.22 2.01
C LEU A 82 16.12 3.73 2.08
N GLU A 83 15.61 3.01 3.08
CA GLU A 83 15.78 1.55 3.20
C GLU A 83 15.24 0.84 1.96
N GLY A 84 14.01 1.13 1.56
CA GLY A 84 13.39 0.49 0.39
C GLY A 84 14.20 0.72 -0.88
N ARG A 85 14.73 1.93 -1.08
CA ARG A 85 15.61 2.26 -2.21
C ARG A 85 16.89 1.44 -2.17
N LEU A 86 17.59 1.42 -1.04
CA LEU A 86 18.87 0.72 -0.90
C LEU A 86 18.73 -0.80 -1.02
N ILE A 87 17.66 -1.40 -0.50
CA ILE A 87 17.41 -2.84 -0.67
C ILE A 87 17.24 -3.20 -2.16
N ARG A 88 16.53 -2.36 -2.93
CA ARG A 88 16.34 -2.56 -4.37
C ARG A 88 17.62 -2.34 -5.17
N GLU A 89 18.45 -1.38 -4.77
CA GLU A 89 19.73 -1.08 -5.41
C GLU A 89 20.78 -2.17 -5.17
N TYR A 90 20.93 -2.61 -3.92
CA TYR A 90 22.03 -3.50 -3.51
C TYR A 90 21.66 -4.98 -3.40
N LEU A 91 20.37 -5.31 -3.37
CA LEU A 91 19.84 -6.68 -3.26
C LEU A 91 20.54 -7.57 -2.20
N PRO A 92 20.67 -7.13 -0.93
CA PRO A 92 21.51 -7.81 0.06
C PRO A 92 21.05 -9.25 0.32
N PRO A 93 21.95 -10.25 0.45
CA PRO A 93 21.60 -11.66 0.50
C PRO A 93 20.58 -12.00 1.59
N PHE A 94 20.63 -11.35 2.76
CA PHE A 94 19.74 -11.65 3.88
C PHE A 94 18.39 -10.92 3.86
N ASN A 95 18.21 -9.88 3.03
CA ASN A 95 16.88 -9.28 2.83
C ASN A 95 16.01 -10.21 1.98
N GLN A 96 15.00 -10.88 2.56
CA GLN A 96 14.09 -11.72 1.76
C GLN A 96 12.93 -10.90 1.16
N ALA A 97 12.42 -9.94 1.92
CA ALA A 97 11.39 -9.00 1.47
C ALA A 97 12.03 -7.82 0.71
N GLN A 98 11.24 -7.14 -0.13
CA GLN A 98 11.57 -5.87 -0.80
C GLN A 98 12.71 -5.91 -1.86
N LYS A 99 13.33 -7.08 -2.13
CA LYS A 99 14.33 -7.23 -3.21
C LYS A 99 13.78 -7.06 -4.62
N ARG A 100 12.52 -7.43 -4.83
CA ARG A 100 11.83 -7.32 -6.12
C ARG A 100 10.47 -6.70 -5.87
N TYR A 101 9.97 -5.99 -6.87
CA TYR A 101 8.61 -5.46 -6.82
C TYR A 101 7.62 -6.58 -6.53
N ARG A 102 6.77 -6.39 -5.52
CA ARG A 102 5.75 -7.39 -5.24
C ARG A 102 4.77 -7.40 -6.40
N GLN A 103 4.60 -8.56 -7.01
CA GLN A 103 3.50 -8.80 -7.93
C GLN A 103 2.22 -9.02 -7.13
N TYR A 104 1.62 -7.91 -6.70
CA TYR A 104 0.39 -7.93 -5.95
C TYR A 104 -0.74 -8.55 -6.80
N PRO A 105 -1.52 -9.48 -6.24
CA PRO A 105 -2.78 -9.89 -6.85
C PRO A 105 -3.79 -8.73 -6.82
N PHE A 106 -4.48 -8.57 -7.93
CA PHE A 106 -5.62 -7.68 -8.13
C PHE A 106 -6.82 -8.49 -8.59
N LEU A 107 -8.00 -7.95 -8.32
CA LEU A 107 -9.26 -8.41 -8.87
C LEU A 107 -9.53 -7.57 -10.13
N ARG A 108 -9.54 -8.19 -11.30
CA ARG A 108 -9.80 -7.54 -12.60
C ARG A 108 -11.24 -7.81 -13.04
N LEU A 109 -11.98 -6.75 -13.31
CA LEU A 109 -13.29 -6.77 -13.94
C LEU A 109 -13.17 -6.26 -15.37
N SER A 110 -13.47 -7.12 -16.33
CA SER A 110 -13.33 -6.85 -17.77
C SER A 110 -14.54 -6.10 -18.33
N VAL A 111 -14.77 -4.87 -17.87
CA VAL A 111 -15.93 -4.03 -18.23
C VAL A 111 -16.02 -3.67 -19.72
N GLN A 112 -14.92 -3.83 -20.47
CA GLN A 112 -14.87 -3.60 -21.91
C GLN A 112 -15.50 -4.72 -22.74
N GLU A 113 -15.71 -5.90 -22.15
CA GLU A 113 -16.33 -7.05 -22.81
C GLU A 113 -17.86 -6.99 -22.64
N ASP A 114 -18.66 -7.48 -23.60
CA ASP A 114 -20.14 -7.47 -23.48
C ASP A 114 -20.65 -8.24 -22.25
N TYR A 115 -19.90 -9.28 -21.88
CA TYR A 115 -20.13 -10.07 -20.68
C TYR A 115 -18.88 -10.00 -19.78
N PRO A 116 -18.74 -8.94 -18.97
CA PRO A 116 -17.59 -8.78 -18.08
C PRO A 116 -17.40 -9.97 -17.14
N ARG A 117 -16.15 -10.39 -16.98
CA ARG A 117 -15.74 -11.41 -16.02
C ARG A 117 -14.84 -10.84 -14.93
N LEU A 118 -15.01 -11.38 -13.72
CA LEU A 118 -14.22 -11.07 -12.54
C LEU A 118 -13.17 -12.16 -12.32
N HIS A 119 -11.88 -11.79 -12.23
CA HIS A 119 -10.81 -12.77 -12.06
C HIS A 119 -9.57 -12.17 -11.42
N LEU A 120 -8.72 -13.04 -10.87
CA LEU A 120 -7.41 -12.65 -10.39
C LEU A 120 -6.48 -12.27 -11.56
N THR A 121 -5.75 -11.18 -11.39
CA THR A 121 -4.59 -10.82 -12.24
C THR A 121 -3.43 -10.34 -11.37
N ARG A 122 -2.23 -10.38 -11.93
CA ARG A 122 -1.06 -9.64 -11.41
C ARG A 122 -0.56 -8.59 -12.40
N VAL A 123 -1.16 -8.53 -13.58
CA VAL A 123 -0.79 -7.61 -14.66
C VAL A 123 -1.86 -6.54 -14.75
N LEU A 124 -1.40 -5.28 -14.65
CA LEU A 124 -2.19 -4.09 -14.90
C LEU A 124 -1.90 -3.68 -16.35
N ALA A 125 -2.86 -3.88 -17.24
CA ALA A 125 -2.63 -3.76 -18.69
C ALA A 125 -3.06 -2.41 -19.26
N GLY A 126 -3.73 -1.55 -18.47
CA GLY A 126 -4.27 -0.28 -18.94
C GLY A 126 -5.32 -0.44 -20.05
N ASP A 127 -5.96 -1.61 -20.15
CA ASP A 127 -6.80 -2.03 -21.28
C ASP A 127 -8.28 -1.61 -21.14
N GLY A 128 -8.55 -0.61 -20.30
CA GLY A 128 -9.91 -0.17 -19.96
C GLY A 128 -10.66 -1.08 -18.98
N ALA A 129 -10.07 -2.18 -18.52
CA ALA A 129 -10.64 -2.95 -17.41
C ALA A 129 -10.57 -2.19 -16.09
N GLU A 130 -11.44 -2.56 -15.17
CA GLU A 130 -11.37 -2.09 -13.79
C GLU A 130 -10.54 -3.06 -12.95
N TYR A 131 -9.73 -2.51 -12.05
CA TYR A 131 -8.84 -3.28 -11.20
C TYR A 131 -9.02 -2.83 -9.74
N TYR A 132 -9.18 -3.80 -8.86
CA TYR A 132 -9.40 -3.61 -7.43
C TYR A 132 -8.27 -4.31 -6.66
N GLY A 133 -7.68 -3.62 -5.68
CA GLY A 133 -6.47 -4.06 -4.98
C GLY A 133 -5.48 -2.90 -4.76
N PRO A 134 -4.20 -3.20 -4.44
CA PRO A 134 -3.56 -4.51 -4.35
C PRO A 134 -3.93 -5.33 -3.11
N TYR A 135 -3.91 -6.67 -3.20
CA TYR A 135 -4.13 -7.55 -2.05
C TYR A 135 -2.87 -8.33 -1.65
N SER A 136 -2.84 -8.87 -0.43
CA SER A 136 -1.70 -9.65 0.08
C SER A 136 -1.72 -11.12 -0.34
N GLN A 137 -2.89 -11.70 -0.58
CA GLN A 137 -3.05 -13.15 -0.79
C GLN A 137 -3.81 -13.46 -2.08
N ALA A 138 -3.12 -14.09 -3.03
CA ALA A 138 -3.73 -14.48 -4.31
C ALA A 138 -4.85 -15.51 -4.16
N ARG A 139 -4.71 -16.45 -3.21
CA ARG A 139 -5.74 -17.46 -2.92
C ARG A 139 -7.05 -16.82 -2.49
N PHE A 140 -6.97 -15.83 -1.60
CA PHE A 140 -8.14 -15.08 -1.14
C PHE A 140 -8.81 -14.32 -2.30
N VAL A 141 -8.03 -13.62 -3.13
CA VAL A 141 -8.56 -12.88 -4.29
C VAL A 141 -9.24 -13.79 -5.30
N SER A 142 -8.64 -14.95 -5.60
CA SER A 142 -9.24 -15.94 -6.50
C SER A 142 -10.57 -16.46 -5.91
N TRP A 143 -10.56 -16.85 -4.64
CA TRP A 143 -11.75 -17.33 -3.95
C TRP A 143 -12.87 -16.28 -3.89
N MET A 144 -12.53 -15.01 -3.64
CA MET A 144 -13.48 -13.90 -3.68
C MET A 144 -14.06 -13.68 -5.08
N ALA A 145 -13.24 -13.77 -6.13
CA ALA A 145 -13.70 -13.65 -7.51
C ALA A 145 -14.71 -14.76 -7.86
N ASP A 146 -14.42 -16.00 -7.46
CA ASP A 146 -15.29 -17.15 -7.69
C ASP A 146 -16.61 -17.02 -6.90
N LEU A 147 -16.53 -16.62 -5.62
CA LEU A 147 -17.69 -16.40 -4.76
C LEU A 147 -18.63 -15.35 -5.35
N LEU A 148 -18.10 -14.16 -5.68
CA LEU A 148 -18.90 -13.06 -6.23
C LEU A 148 -19.47 -13.40 -7.61
N SER A 149 -18.67 -14.04 -8.47
CA SER A 149 -19.13 -14.46 -9.79
C SER A 149 -20.28 -15.45 -9.68
N ALA A 150 -20.17 -16.47 -8.83
CA ALA A 150 -21.22 -17.45 -8.62
C ALA A 150 -22.50 -16.83 -8.03
N SER A 151 -22.37 -15.90 -7.07
CA SER A 151 -23.52 -15.23 -6.45
C SER A 151 -24.28 -14.31 -7.40
N LEU A 152 -23.59 -13.71 -8.36
CA LEU A 152 -24.18 -12.84 -9.37
C LEU A 152 -24.46 -13.57 -10.70
N GLY A 153 -24.13 -14.85 -10.84
CA GLY A 153 -24.32 -15.55 -12.10
C GLY A 153 -23.42 -15.03 -13.24
N LEU A 154 -22.25 -14.48 -12.90
CA LEU A 154 -21.26 -14.01 -13.88
C LEU A 154 -20.46 -15.19 -14.42
N ARG A 155 -20.03 -15.08 -15.68
CA ARG A 155 -19.18 -16.11 -16.27
C ARG A 155 -17.76 -16.05 -15.69
N THR A 156 -17.13 -17.21 -15.61
CA THR A 156 -15.71 -17.36 -15.26
C THR A 156 -14.86 -17.89 -16.41
N CYS A 157 -15.49 -18.41 -17.47
CA CYS A 157 -14.80 -18.89 -18.66
C CYS A 157 -14.12 -17.73 -19.42
N ARG A 158 -12.91 -17.98 -19.95
CA ARG A 158 -12.16 -16.99 -20.73
C ARG A 158 -12.78 -16.79 -22.11
N ASP A 159 -13.00 -17.90 -22.80
CA ASP A 159 -13.68 -17.97 -24.07
C ASP A 159 -14.97 -18.78 -23.90
N PHE A 160 -16.07 -18.26 -24.45
CA PHE A 160 -17.37 -18.92 -24.44
C PHE A 160 -17.94 -19.07 -25.85
N SER A 161 -17.24 -18.59 -26.88
CA SER A 161 -17.64 -18.70 -28.28
C SER A 161 -17.74 -20.17 -28.73
N ALA A 162 -16.89 -21.04 -28.17
CA ALA A 162 -16.91 -22.48 -28.43
C ALA A 162 -17.92 -23.28 -27.58
N ILE A 163 -18.66 -22.63 -26.66
CA ILE A 163 -19.54 -23.32 -25.68
C ILE A 163 -21.01 -23.16 -26.07
N TYR A 164 -21.47 -23.93 -27.06
CA TYR A 164 -22.81 -23.78 -27.63
C TYR A 164 -23.96 -24.38 -26.79
N HIS A 165 -23.67 -25.35 -25.91
CA HIS A 165 -24.71 -26.09 -25.17
C HIS A 165 -24.86 -25.67 -23.70
N GLY A 166 -24.16 -24.62 -23.27
CA GLY A 166 -24.03 -24.28 -21.86
C GLY A 166 -23.06 -25.21 -21.12
N CYS A 167 -22.59 -24.78 -19.95
CA CYS A 167 -21.66 -25.54 -19.12
C CYS A 167 -22.30 -25.92 -17.78
N LEU A 168 -21.58 -26.72 -16.98
CA LEU A 168 -22.06 -27.14 -15.65
C LEU A 168 -22.43 -25.94 -14.76
N LEU A 169 -21.71 -24.82 -14.84
CA LEU A 169 -22.03 -23.63 -14.03
C LEU A 169 -23.36 -22.98 -14.43
N ASP A 170 -23.70 -22.99 -15.72
CA ASP A 170 -25.00 -22.55 -16.22
C ASP A 170 -26.11 -23.52 -15.76
N GLN A 171 -25.90 -24.83 -15.89
CA GLN A 171 -26.85 -25.85 -15.41
C GLN A 171 -27.12 -25.77 -13.91
N LEU A 172 -26.10 -25.43 -13.11
CA LEU A 172 -26.22 -25.23 -11.66
C LEU A 172 -26.74 -23.84 -11.27
N GLY A 173 -27.09 -22.97 -12.23
CA GLY A 173 -27.56 -21.60 -11.97
C GLY A 173 -26.50 -20.65 -11.41
N LYS A 174 -25.21 -21.03 -11.46
CA LYS A 174 -24.06 -20.21 -11.03
C LYS A 174 -23.54 -19.27 -12.12
N CYS A 175 -24.07 -19.39 -13.32
CA CYS A 175 -23.80 -18.52 -14.47
C CYS A 175 -25.11 -18.31 -15.21
N LEU A 176 -25.35 -17.09 -15.74
CA LEU A 176 -26.51 -16.80 -16.58
C LEU A 176 -26.46 -17.48 -17.96
N GLY A 177 -25.36 -18.14 -18.28
CA GLY A 177 -25.20 -18.90 -19.52
C GLY A 177 -25.26 -18.04 -20.78
N PRO A 178 -24.51 -16.93 -20.89
CA PRO A 178 -24.54 -16.07 -22.09
C PRO A 178 -24.17 -16.84 -23.37
N CYS A 179 -23.44 -17.96 -23.24
CA CYS A 179 -23.06 -18.84 -24.34
C CYS A 179 -24.20 -19.72 -24.89
N ARG A 180 -25.24 -19.99 -24.09
CA ARG A 180 -26.38 -20.84 -24.47
C ARG A 180 -27.60 -20.00 -24.83
N THR A 181 -27.94 -19.05 -23.95
CA THR A 181 -29.22 -18.35 -23.99
C THR A 181 -29.13 -17.01 -24.71
N GLY A 182 -27.90 -16.54 -25.02
CA GLY A 182 -27.70 -15.14 -25.39
C GLY A 182 -28.28 -14.22 -24.33
N ALA A 183 -28.03 -14.53 -23.04
CA ALA A 183 -28.55 -13.77 -21.90
C ALA A 183 -28.54 -12.28 -22.21
N LEU A 184 -29.69 -11.62 -22.05
CA LEU A 184 -29.85 -10.20 -22.41
C LEU A 184 -28.69 -9.42 -21.81
N VAL A 185 -27.89 -8.79 -22.68
CA VAL A 185 -26.72 -8.00 -22.28
C VAL A 185 -27.11 -6.99 -21.19
N ALA A 186 -28.32 -6.44 -21.26
CA ALA A 186 -28.88 -5.57 -20.22
C ALA A 186 -28.98 -6.25 -18.84
N GLN A 187 -29.52 -7.46 -18.75
CA GLN A 187 -29.64 -8.19 -17.48
C GLN A 187 -28.27 -8.56 -16.91
N TYR A 188 -27.33 -8.96 -17.77
CA TYR A 188 -25.97 -9.25 -17.33
C TYR A 188 -25.26 -7.98 -16.82
N ARG A 189 -25.41 -6.87 -17.55
CA ARG A 189 -24.87 -5.56 -17.15
C ARG A 189 -25.43 -5.09 -15.81
N GLU A 190 -26.72 -5.27 -15.55
CA GLU A 190 -27.31 -4.94 -14.24
C GLU A 190 -26.60 -5.66 -13.08
N ARG A 191 -26.29 -6.95 -13.26
CA ARG A 191 -25.53 -7.72 -12.26
C ARG A 191 -24.08 -7.28 -12.14
N VAL A 192 -23.46 -6.87 -13.24
CA VAL A 192 -22.12 -6.25 -13.22
C VAL A 192 -22.14 -4.91 -12.50
N GLU A 193 -23.16 -4.08 -12.67
CA GLU A 193 -23.28 -2.82 -11.93
C GLU A 193 -23.46 -3.06 -10.43
N ARG A 194 -24.24 -4.08 -10.03
CA ARG A 194 -24.30 -4.51 -8.62
C ARG A 194 -22.92 -4.92 -8.08
N LEU A 195 -22.12 -5.63 -8.89
CA LEU A 195 -20.73 -5.94 -8.53
C LEU A 195 -19.88 -4.67 -8.38
N ARG A 196 -19.96 -3.74 -9.35
CA ARG A 196 -19.18 -2.49 -9.32
C ARG A 196 -19.53 -1.65 -8.09
N ALA A 197 -20.81 -1.50 -7.77
CA ALA A 197 -21.26 -0.79 -6.57
C ALA A 197 -20.68 -1.41 -5.29
N LEU A 198 -20.72 -2.74 -5.16
CA LEU A 198 -20.10 -3.46 -4.05
C LEU A 198 -18.58 -3.21 -3.97
N LEU A 199 -17.87 -3.35 -5.09
CA LEU A 199 -16.41 -3.18 -5.13
C LEU A 199 -15.98 -1.73 -4.88
N ARG A 200 -16.86 -0.77 -5.17
CA ARG A 200 -16.70 0.65 -4.80
C ARG A 200 -17.09 0.93 -3.35
N GLY A 201 -17.75 0.01 -2.65
CA GLY A 201 -18.24 0.24 -1.30
C GLY A 201 -19.47 1.17 -1.25
N GLU A 202 -20.19 1.29 -2.36
CA GLU A 202 -21.44 2.07 -2.48
C GLU A 202 -22.67 1.23 -2.10
N ASP A 203 -22.48 -0.03 -1.69
CA ASP A 203 -23.56 -0.97 -1.38
C ASP A 203 -24.16 -0.71 0.02
N THR A 204 -25.01 0.31 0.12
CA THR A 204 -25.71 0.73 1.34
C THR A 204 -27.08 0.05 1.48
N GLY A 205 -27.10 -1.25 1.75
CA GLY A 205 -28.24 -1.90 2.43
C GLY A 205 -29.22 -2.73 1.60
N SER A 206 -29.03 -2.92 0.29
CA SER A 206 -29.82 -3.87 -0.54
C SER A 206 -28.94 -4.84 -1.33
N GLY A 207 -27.79 -5.16 -0.72
CA GLY A 207 -26.63 -5.75 -1.36
C GLY A 207 -26.47 -7.25 -1.29
N ILE A 208 -25.39 -7.73 -1.91
CA ILE A 208 -24.98 -9.15 -1.89
C ILE A 208 -24.74 -9.66 -0.46
N ILE A 209 -24.30 -8.77 0.44
CA ILE A 209 -24.12 -9.08 1.87
C ILE A 209 -25.47 -9.41 2.52
N VAL A 210 -26.53 -8.65 2.20
CA VAL A 210 -27.89 -8.89 2.70
C VAL A 210 -28.44 -10.19 2.13
N ASP A 211 -28.16 -10.49 0.86
CA ASP A 211 -28.52 -11.77 0.25
C ASP A 211 -27.86 -12.95 1.00
N PHE A 212 -26.58 -12.84 1.37
CA PHE A 212 -25.89 -13.88 2.15
C PHE A 212 -26.45 -14.03 3.56
N GLU A 213 -26.82 -12.92 4.20
CA GLU A 213 -27.48 -12.92 5.50
C GLU A 213 -28.84 -13.63 5.44
N ARG A 214 -29.64 -13.35 4.41
CA ARG A 214 -30.92 -14.03 4.18
C ARG A 214 -30.73 -15.53 3.97
N GLN A 215 -29.74 -15.94 3.18
CA GLN A 215 -29.43 -17.36 2.96
C GLN A 215 -28.98 -18.06 4.26
N MET A 216 -28.20 -17.37 5.08
CA MET A 216 -27.79 -17.86 6.41
C MET A 216 -29.02 -18.08 7.31
N LEU A 217 -29.90 -17.08 7.42
CA LEU A 217 -31.10 -17.16 8.26
C LEU A 217 -32.06 -18.25 7.78
N ASN A 218 -32.26 -18.37 6.46
CA ASN A 218 -33.10 -19.41 5.87
C ASN A 218 -32.55 -20.82 6.14
N ALA A 219 -31.23 -21.01 6.07
CA ALA A 219 -30.60 -22.30 6.40
C ALA A 219 -30.76 -22.63 7.89
N ALA A 220 -30.58 -21.64 8.77
CA ALA A 220 -30.77 -21.80 10.22
C ALA A 220 -32.24 -22.14 10.57
N GLN A 221 -33.22 -21.52 9.90
CA GLN A 221 -34.64 -21.84 10.07
C GLN A 221 -34.99 -23.27 9.65
N ARG A 222 -34.22 -23.87 8.74
CA ARG A 222 -34.35 -25.27 8.31
C ARG A 222 -33.49 -26.22 9.14
N GLU A 223 -32.88 -25.73 10.22
CA GLU A 223 -31.97 -26.49 11.09
C GLU A 223 -30.71 -27.03 10.37
N ASP A 224 -30.38 -26.49 9.18
CA ASP A 224 -29.15 -26.80 8.45
C ASP A 224 -28.01 -25.88 8.92
N PHE A 225 -27.50 -26.17 10.11
CA PHE A 225 -26.49 -25.35 10.77
C PHE A 225 -25.15 -25.33 10.02
N GLU A 226 -24.80 -26.40 9.30
CA GLU A 226 -23.58 -26.43 8.47
C GLU A 226 -23.68 -25.47 7.29
N GLN A 227 -24.84 -25.44 6.61
CA GLN A 227 -25.06 -24.48 5.53
C GLN A 227 -25.16 -23.05 6.05
N ALA A 228 -25.80 -22.84 7.21
CA ALA A 228 -25.85 -21.54 7.87
C ALA A 228 -24.43 -21.04 8.22
N ALA A 229 -23.58 -21.88 8.81
CA ALA A 229 -22.20 -21.54 9.12
C ALA A 229 -21.40 -21.15 7.86
N ARG A 230 -21.56 -21.89 6.76
CA ARG A 230 -20.93 -21.56 5.47
C ARG A 230 -21.36 -20.19 4.93
N TRP A 231 -22.64 -19.83 5.06
CA TRP A 231 -23.13 -18.51 4.65
C TRP A 231 -22.65 -17.38 5.55
N ARG A 232 -22.62 -17.61 6.87
CA ARG A 232 -22.04 -16.69 7.85
C ARG A 232 -20.59 -16.36 7.51
N ASP A 233 -19.77 -17.37 7.26
CA ASP A 233 -18.35 -17.19 6.99
C ASP A 233 -18.11 -16.45 5.66
N ARG A 234 -18.91 -16.74 4.62
CA ARG A 234 -18.91 -15.99 3.35
C ARG A 234 -19.31 -14.54 3.54
N ARG A 235 -20.37 -14.27 4.32
CA ARG A 235 -20.83 -12.92 4.65
C ARG A 235 -19.74 -12.13 5.38
N GLN A 236 -19.11 -12.73 6.39
CA GLN A 236 -18.04 -12.08 7.15
C GLN A 236 -16.82 -11.78 6.25
N ALA A 237 -16.43 -12.73 5.42
CA ALA A 237 -15.31 -12.53 4.49
C ALA A 237 -15.60 -11.41 3.48
N LEU A 238 -16.82 -11.36 2.94
CA LEU A 238 -17.24 -10.30 2.03
C LEU A 238 -17.31 -8.93 2.72
N ALA A 239 -17.85 -8.85 3.93
CA ALA A 239 -17.88 -7.60 4.71
C ALA A 239 -16.46 -7.09 4.97
N ASN A 240 -15.55 -7.95 5.45
CA ASN A 240 -14.15 -7.61 5.67
C ASN A 240 -13.47 -7.15 4.37
N PHE A 241 -13.78 -7.80 3.25
CA PHE A 241 -13.27 -7.44 1.93
C PHE A 241 -13.70 -6.02 1.51
N VAL A 242 -14.99 -5.69 1.64
CA VAL A 242 -15.54 -4.37 1.29
C VAL A 242 -14.94 -3.28 2.18
N THR A 243 -14.86 -3.51 3.49
CA THR A 243 -14.21 -2.58 4.42
C THR A 243 -12.73 -2.36 4.05
N HIS A 244 -12.01 -3.43 3.73
CA HIS A 244 -10.61 -3.33 3.30
C HIS A 244 -10.45 -2.55 1.99
N GLN A 245 -11.36 -2.73 1.02
CA GLN A 245 -11.38 -1.93 -0.21
C GLN A 245 -11.64 -0.45 0.07
N GLY A 246 -12.61 -0.12 0.93
CA GLY A 246 -12.86 1.25 1.37
C GLY A 246 -11.62 1.91 1.95
N HIS A 247 -10.95 1.23 2.89
CA HIS A 247 -9.71 1.75 3.48
C HIS A 247 -8.56 1.88 2.49
N LEU A 248 -8.42 0.96 1.53
CA LEU A 248 -7.41 1.09 0.48
C LEU A 248 -7.68 2.34 -0.35
N ARG A 249 -8.93 2.57 -0.77
CA ARG A 249 -9.33 3.77 -1.51
C ARG A 249 -9.05 5.04 -0.72
N GLU A 250 -9.48 5.11 0.54
CA GLU A 250 -9.21 6.24 1.42
C GLU A 250 -7.71 6.53 1.53
N ARG A 251 -6.88 5.49 1.72
CA ARG A 251 -5.42 5.60 1.87
C ARG A 251 -4.73 6.15 0.64
N VAL A 252 -5.24 5.85 -0.54
CA VAL A 252 -4.63 6.26 -1.82
C VAL A 252 -5.29 7.50 -2.41
N SER A 253 -6.31 8.05 -1.75
CA SER A 253 -6.85 9.38 -2.04
C SER A 253 -6.28 10.47 -1.12
N LEU A 254 -5.20 10.16 -0.41
CA LEU A 254 -4.56 11.07 0.54
C LEU A 254 -3.48 11.94 -0.16
N ASP A 255 -3.74 13.24 -0.19
CA ASP A 255 -2.79 14.27 -0.58
C ASP A 255 -2.31 15.01 0.68
N ALA A 256 -1.00 14.94 0.94
CA ALA A 256 -0.40 15.46 2.15
C ALA A 256 1.04 15.92 1.93
N VAL A 257 1.49 16.83 2.79
CA VAL A 257 2.90 17.20 2.91
C VAL A 257 3.37 16.84 4.31
N ALA A 258 4.38 15.97 4.41
CA ALA A 258 5.00 15.66 5.69
C ALA A 258 6.24 16.55 5.90
N VAL A 259 6.33 17.21 7.05
CA VAL A 259 7.40 18.13 7.40
C VAL A 259 8.21 17.56 8.55
N TYR A 260 9.51 17.37 8.33
CA TYR A 260 10.41 16.78 9.31
C TYR A 260 11.72 17.55 9.46
N PRO A 261 12.37 17.46 10.63
CA PRO A 261 13.77 17.82 10.78
C PRO A 261 14.67 17.21 9.71
N GLY A 262 15.80 17.84 9.49
CA GLY A 262 16.94 17.27 8.79
C GLY A 262 17.59 16.13 9.56
N ALA A 263 18.53 15.44 8.92
CA ALA A 263 19.37 14.48 9.61
C ALA A 263 20.19 15.17 10.73
N PRO A 264 20.62 14.47 11.79
CA PRO A 264 21.38 15.06 12.90
C PRO A 264 22.65 15.84 12.50
N ARG A 265 23.25 15.54 11.34
CA ARG A 265 24.41 16.26 10.80
C ARG A 265 24.06 17.58 10.08
N SER A 266 22.78 17.85 9.90
CA SER A 266 22.24 19.07 9.30
C SER A 266 21.02 19.51 10.13
N PRO A 267 21.22 19.81 11.43
CA PRO A 267 20.14 19.97 12.41
C PRO A 267 19.26 21.19 12.13
N THR A 268 19.78 22.18 11.41
CA THR A 268 19.02 23.35 10.97
C THR A 268 18.20 23.08 9.72
N SER A 269 18.46 22.00 8.97
CA SER A 269 17.68 21.73 7.75
C SER A 269 16.31 21.14 8.07
N VAL A 270 15.36 21.31 7.15
CA VAL A 270 14.03 20.70 7.21
C VAL A 270 13.75 19.98 5.89
N GLN A 271 13.09 18.83 5.98
CA GLN A 271 12.71 17.99 4.86
C GLN A 271 11.21 17.99 4.66
N LEU A 272 10.77 18.22 3.43
CA LEU A 272 9.38 18.13 3.00
C LEU A 272 9.20 16.90 2.10
N PHE A 273 8.19 16.10 2.41
CA PHE A 273 7.77 14.95 1.62
C PHE A 273 6.40 15.24 1.05
N TRP A 274 6.35 15.54 -0.24
CA TRP A 274 5.11 15.80 -0.97
C TRP A 274 4.52 14.48 -1.40
N ILE A 275 3.35 14.16 -0.87
CA ILE A 275 2.66 12.90 -1.11
C ILE A 275 1.35 13.20 -1.81
N ARG A 276 1.15 12.56 -2.95
CA ARG A 276 -0.05 12.66 -3.74
C ARG A 276 -0.58 11.28 -4.03
N GLN A 277 -1.84 11.04 -3.70
CA GLN A 277 -2.51 9.75 -3.90
C GLN A 277 -1.74 8.58 -3.28
N GLY A 278 -1.15 8.82 -2.11
CA GLY A 278 -0.29 7.87 -1.43
C GLY A 278 1.08 7.61 -2.10
N LYS A 279 1.44 8.29 -3.19
CA LYS A 279 2.77 8.25 -3.82
C LYS A 279 3.62 9.45 -3.39
N LEU A 280 4.89 9.24 -3.06
CA LEU A 280 5.83 10.35 -2.89
C LEU A 280 6.13 10.95 -4.27
N THR A 281 5.75 12.21 -4.48
CA THR A 281 6.00 12.92 -5.74
C THR A 281 7.32 13.69 -5.70
N LEU A 282 7.64 14.25 -4.53
CA LEU A 282 8.81 15.09 -4.36
C LEU A 282 9.35 15.02 -2.92
N GLN A 283 10.67 14.98 -2.81
CA GLN A 283 11.39 15.16 -1.56
C GLN A 283 12.25 16.42 -1.68
N GLN A 284 11.97 17.43 -0.87
CA GLN A 284 12.71 18.69 -0.81
C GLN A 284 13.43 18.82 0.53
N SER A 285 14.55 19.55 0.53
CA SER A 285 15.28 19.89 1.75
C SER A 285 15.64 21.37 1.72
N PHE A 286 15.28 22.08 2.77
CA PHE A 286 15.59 23.49 2.95
C PHE A 286 16.60 23.63 4.08
N ALA A 287 17.59 24.52 3.89
CA ALA A 287 18.49 24.90 4.97
C ALA A 287 17.74 25.82 5.95
N GLY A 288 18.04 25.74 7.24
CA GLY A 288 17.32 26.50 8.27
C GLY A 288 17.64 28.00 8.28
N ASP A 289 18.75 28.40 7.64
CA ASP A 289 19.17 29.78 7.46
C ASP A 289 18.61 30.41 6.18
N LEU A 290 17.74 29.70 5.45
CA LEU A 290 17.11 30.23 4.25
C LEU A 290 16.16 31.39 4.62
N PRO A 291 16.29 32.57 3.98
CA PRO A 291 15.39 33.69 4.23
C PRO A 291 13.91 33.31 4.03
N GLN A 292 13.04 33.79 4.91
CA GLN A 292 11.63 33.39 4.93
C GLN A 292 10.90 33.76 3.63
N GLU A 293 11.26 34.88 2.99
CA GLU A 293 10.71 35.30 1.70
C GLU A 293 11.04 34.30 0.59
N ARG A 294 12.29 33.79 0.59
CA ARG A 294 12.74 32.80 -0.37
C ARG A 294 12.09 31.45 -0.13
N LEU A 295 12.00 31.02 1.13
CA LEU A 295 11.30 29.79 1.51
C LEU A 295 9.83 29.86 1.07
N ARG A 296 9.14 30.97 1.33
CA ARG A 296 7.75 31.19 0.91
C ARG A 296 7.59 31.12 -0.61
N ALA A 297 8.50 31.73 -1.37
CA ALA A 297 8.48 31.69 -2.82
C ALA A 297 8.67 30.26 -3.38
N GLU A 298 9.59 29.48 -2.81
CA GLU A 298 9.83 28.09 -3.23
C GLU A 298 8.66 27.16 -2.87
N LEU A 299 8.05 27.35 -1.69
CA LEU A 299 6.83 26.62 -1.30
C LEU A 299 5.66 26.95 -2.23
N ALA A 300 5.44 28.24 -2.53
CA ALA A 300 4.38 28.67 -3.43
C ALA A 300 4.56 28.10 -4.84
N HIS A 301 5.78 28.09 -5.38
CA HIS A 301 6.08 27.48 -6.67
C HIS A 301 5.78 25.97 -6.68
N THR A 302 6.18 25.26 -5.62
CA THR A 302 5.95 23.81 -5.52
C THR A 302 4.47 23.48 -5.34
N LEU A 303 3.75 24.25 -4.54
CA LEU A 303 2.30 24.14 -4.37
C LEU A 303 1.57 24.41 -5.69
N ALA A 304 1.97 25.44 -6.43
CA ALA A 304 1.39 25.72 -7.74
C ALA A 304 1.53 24.51 -8.68
N GLY A 305 2.69 23.84 -8.71
CA GLY A 305 2.87 22.57 -9.43
C GLY A 305 1.96 21.45 -8.90
N HIS A 306 1.89 21.28 -7.58
CA HIS A 306 1.09 20.24 -6.93
C HIS A 306 -0.43 20.38 -7.17
N TYR A 307 -0.93 21.62 -7.21
CA TYR A 307 -2.35 21.93 -7.44
C TYR A 307 -2.71 22.10 -8.93
N SER A 308 -1.80 22.58 -9.77
CA SER A 308 -2.04 22.80 -11.22
C SER A 308 -2.13 21.52 -12.02
N GLU A 309 -1.53 20.43 -11.53
CA GLU A 309 -1.86 19.08 -11.98
C GLU A 309 -3.28 18.71 -11.52
N GLY A 310 -4.32 19.40 -11.97
CA GLY A 310 -5.75 19.08 -11.75
C GLY A 310 -6.19 17.75 -12.35
N LEU A 311 -5.26 16.82 -12.55
CA LEU A 311 -5.54 15.46 -12.94
C LEU A 311 -6.32 14.78 -11.81
N PRO A 312 -7.49 14.18 -12.13
CA PRO A 312 -8.17 13.32 -11.17
C PRO A 312 -7.20 12.20 -10.73
N PRO A 313 -7.40 11.62 -9.54
CA PRO A 313 -6.52 10.58 -9.05
C PRO A 313 -6.20 9.54 -10.09
N ALA A 314 -4.92 9.40 -10.45
CA ALA A 314 -4.48 8.30 -11.28
C ALA A 314 -4.86 7.05 -10.49
N PRO A 315 -5.80 6.24 -10.97
CA PRO A 315 -6.23 5.10 -10.20
C PRO A 315 -5.02 4.17 -10.00
N LEU A 316 -4.92 3.50 -8.84
CA LEU A 316 -3.76 2.67 -8.50
C LEU A 316 -3.33 1.69 -9.60
N PHE A 317 -4.27 1.28 -10.44
CA PHE A 317 -4.03 0.38 -11.56
C PHE A 317 -3.33 1.01 -12.76
N ALA A 318 -3.28 2.33 -12.85
CA ALA A 318 -2.52 3.08 -13.85
C ALA A 318 -1.05 3.26 -13.43
N LEU A 319 -0.72 2.98 -12.17
CA LEU A 319 0.66 3.07 -11.69
C LEU A 319 1.47 1.85 -12.13
N PRO A 320 2.72 2.06 -12.60
CA PRO A 320 3.67 0.97 -12.80
C PRO A 320 3.79 0.09 -11.56
N GLN A 321 4.01 -1.21 -11.73
CA GLN A 321 4.21 -2.14 -10.59
C GLN A 321 5.30 -1.67 -9.63
N GLN A 322 6.32 -0.99 -10.16
CA GLN A 322 7.41 -0.41 -9.39
C GLN A 322 6.96 0.64 -8.37
N ASP A 323 5.88 1.35 -8.66
CA ASP A 323 5.34 2.41 -7.81
C ASP A 323 4.37 1.83 -6.77
N LEU A 324 3.78 0.66 -7.01
CA LEU A 324 2.81 0.05 -6.09
C LEU A 324 3.41 -0.26 -4.72
N ASP A 325 4.63 -0.76 -4.68
CA ASP A 325 5.34 -1.04 -3.42
C ASP A 325 5.51 0.25 -2.60
N GLU A 326 5.92 1.33 -3.27
CA GLU A 326 6.12 2.63 -2.64
C GLU A 326 4.81 3.24 -2.17
N VAL A 327 3.77 3.18 -3.00
CA VAL A 327 2.43 3.66 -2.64
C VAL A 327 1.87 2.90 -1.44
N GLN A 328 1.98 1.57 -1.41
CA GLN A 328 1.55 0.77 -0.26
C GLN A 328 2.34 1.11 1.01
N MET A 329 3.63 1.38 0.87
CA MET A 329 4.51 1.74 1.96
C MET A 329 4.17 3.13 2.53
N VAL A 330 4.06 4.14 1.67
CA VAL A 330 3.78 5.54 2.04
C VAL A 330 2.35 5.71 2.52
N SER A 331 1.35 5.20 1.80
CA SER A 331 -0.06 5.27 2.23
C SER A 331 -0.32 4.50 3.53
N GLY A 332 0.34 3.35 3.72
CA GLY A 332 0.29 2.58 4.96
C GLY A 332 0.96 3.32 6.13
N TRP A 333 2.02 4.08 5.87
CA TRP A 333 2.66 4.93 6.87
C TRP A 333 1.79 6.15 7.22
N LEU A 334 1.24 6.86 6.21
CA LEU A 334 0.34 8.01 6.40
C LEU A 334 -0.89 7.64 7.23
N TYR A 335 -1.53 6.50 6.94
CA TYR A 335 -2.71 6.07 7.67
C TYR A 335 -2.46 5.83 9.16
N ARG A 336 -1.26 5.34 9.52
CA ARG A 336 -0.86 5.11 10.91
C ARG A 336 -0.53 6.42 11.64
N HIS A 337 -0.01 7.40 10.92
CA HIS A 337 0.44 8.69 11.44
C HIS A 337 -0.55 9.81 11.14
N ARG A 338 -1.82 9.48 10.84
CA ARG A 338 -2.78 10.45 10.30
C ARG A 338 -3.17 11.58 11.27
N THR A 339 -2.86 11.38 12.55
CA THR A 339 -3.09 12.31 13.66
C THR A 339 -1.82 13.06 14.05
N ASP A 340 -0.70 12.80 13.37
CA ASP A 340 0.57 13.47 13.66
C ASP A 340 0.49 14.93 13.22
N ASP A 341 0.98 15.81 14.08
CA ASP A 341 1.08 17.25 13.83
C ASP A 341 2.19 17.64 12.83
N THR A 342 2.90 16.66 12.29
CA THR A 342 3.92 16.85 11.24
C THR A 342 3.35 16.74 9.82
N LEU A 343 2.05 16.46 9.69
CA LEU A 343 1.36 16.30 8.41
C LEU A 343 0.43 17.48 8.13
N LEU A 344 0.55 18.06 6.95
CA LEU A 344 -0.45 18.95 6.38
C LEU A 344 -1.27 18.19 5.34
N TRP A 345 -2.57 18.02 5.59
CA TRP A 345 -3.53 17.51 4.60
C TRP A 345 -3.92 18.60 3.63
N LEU A 346 -3.80 18.37 2.32
CA LEU A 346 -4.08 19.39 1.31
C LEU A 346 -5.54 19.43 0.86
N ALA A 347 -6.34 18.42 1.22
CA ALA A 347 -7.74 18.33 0.83
C ALA A 347 -8.56 19.54 1.32
N GLY A 348 -9.12 20.31 0.38
CA GLY A 348 -9.98 21.47 0.69
C GLY A 348 -9.24 22.72 1.18
N ILE A 349 -7.91 22.76 1.06
CA ILE A 349 -7.10 23.93 1.44
C ILE A 349 -6.62 24.64 0.18
N GLU A 350 -6.82 25.96 0.09
CA GLU A 350 -6.29 26.78 -0.99
C GLU A 350 -4.75 26.88 -0.95
N PRO A 351 -4.05 26.98 -2.10
CA PRO A 351 -2.58 26.97 -2.15
C PRO A 351 -1.91 28.01 -1.26
N GLU A 352 -2.45 29.24 -1.21
CA GLU A 352 -1.91 30.32 -0.39
C GLU A 352 -1.98 29.98 1.11
N ARG A 353 -3.10 29.40 1.55
CA ARG A 353 -3.29 28.99 2.94
C ARG A 353 -2.41 27.78 3.28
N ALA A 354 -2.25 26.84 2.35
CA ALA A 354 -1.34 25.72 2.52
C ALA A 354 0.11 26.18 2.74
N ALA A 355 0.57 27.20 1.99
CA ALA A 355 1.91 27.77 2.15
C ALA A 355 2.14 28.36 3.56
N GLU A 356 1.16 29.09 4.12
CA GLU A 356 1.25 29.64 5.47
C GLU A 356 1.32 28.55 6.55
N LEU A 357 0.51 27.49 6.39
CA LEU A 357 0.51 26.36 7.32
C LEU A 357 1.84 25.59 7.24
N LEU A 358 2.41 25.41 6.05
CA LEU A 358 3.74 24.79 5.88
C LEU A 358 4.84 25.61 6.55
N LEU A 359 4.85 26.94 6.42
CA LEU A 359 5.82 27.79 7.11
C LEU A 359 5.74 27.60 8.63
N THR A 360 4.51 27.50 9.17
CA THR A 360 4.29 27.26 10.60
C THR A 360 4.83 25.89 11.03
N LEU A 361 4.59 24.84 10.23
CA LEU A 361 5.10 23.50 10.49
C LEU A 361 6.63 23.43 10.41
N ILE A 362 7.25 24.14 9.46
CA ILE A 362 8.70 24.22 9.32
C ILE A 362 9.32 24.84 10.58
N ASP A 363 8.74 25.94 11.07
CA ASP A 363 9.19 26.59 12.32
C ASP A 363 9.02 25.67 13.55
N GLN A 364 7.95 24.89 13.61
CA GLN A 364 7.78 23.86 14.64
C GLN A 364 8.82 22.74 14.52
N ALA A 365 9.16 22.30 13.31
CA ALA A 365 10.17 21.27 13.07
C ALA A 365 11.58 21.74 13.48
N HIS A 366 11.94 23.01 13.21
CA HIS A 366 13.19 23.60 13.70
C HIS A 366 13.26 23.59 15.24
N ARG A 367 12.16 23.97 15.92
CA ARG A 367 12.08 23.96 17.39
C ARG A 367 12.20 22.57 18.01
N ARG A 368 11.81 21.49 17.30
CA ARG A 368 11.99 20.09 17.76
C ARG A 368 13.41 19.58 17.60
N SER A 369 14.20 20.25 16.76
CA SER A 369 15.58 19.86 16.41
C SER A 369 16.63 20.58 17.27
N SER A 370 16.21 21.62 17.98
CA SER A 370 17.00 22.40 18.96
C SER A 370 16.77 21.83 20.35
#